data_AF-A0A0B1S5A5-F1
#
_entry.id   AF-A0A0B1S5A5-F1
#
_cell.length_a   1.000
_cell.length_b   1.000
_cell.length_c   1.000
_cell.angle_alpha   90.00
_cell.angle_beta   90.00
_cell.angle_gamma   90.00
#
_symmetry.space_group_name_H-M   'P 1'
#
loop_
_entity.id
_entity.type
_entity.pdbx_description
1 polymer ?
#
loop_
_entity_poly.entity_id
_entity_poly.type
_entity_poly.pdbx_seq_one_letter_code
_entity_poly.pdbx_strand_id
1 'polypeptide(L)'
;DSRLRGMTSCWLSFLYFALLLPLAKATFREQSVAVKGIVNCRGVRQPGAFVQLYDEDSIPLFDSDDLLGSVTADERGIFCVRGATTE
;
A
#
# COMPACT_ATOMS: atom_id res chain seq x y z
N ASP A 1 -28.48 -13.92 44.73
CA ASP A 1 -27.31 -14.42 43.99
C ASP A 1 -27.32 -13.88 42.56
N SER A 2 -27.05 -12.59 42.43
CA SER A 2 -27.12 -11.82 41.18
C SER A 2 -25.91 -10.90 40.99
N ARG A 3 -25.11 -10.67 42.04
CA ARG A 3 -23.83 -9.95 41.96
C ARG A 3 -22.69 -10.77 41.34
N LEU A 4 -22.68 -12.09 41.52
CA LEU A 4 -21.65 -12.96 40.96
C LEU A 4 -21.79 -13.17 39.44
N ARG A 5 -23.02 -13.08 38.89
CA ARG A 5 -23.29 -13.19 37.44
C ARG A 5 -22.84 -11.97 36.62
N GLY A 6 -22.91 -10.76 37.19
CA GLY A 6 -22.43 -9.56 36.50
C GLY A 6 -20.90 -9.53 36.38
N MET A 7 -20.21 -10.07 37.39
CA MET A 7 -18.75 -10.08 37.45
C MET A 7 -18.15 -11.11 36.49
N THR A 8 -18.74 -12.30 36.33
CA THR A 8 -18.29 -13.27 35.32
C THR A 8 -18.53 -12.80 33.88
N SER A 9 -19.58 -12.02 33.64
CA SER A 9 -19.89 -11.45 32.32
C SER A 9 -18.85 -10.45 31.84
N CYS A 10 -18.37 -9.53 32.70
CA CYS A 10 -17.32 -8.57 32.32
C CYS A 10 -15.99 -9.25 31.97
N TRP A 11 -15.64 -10.32 32.68
CA TRP A 11 -14.40 -11.07 32.46
C TRP A 11 -14.43 -11.89 31.17
N LEU A 12 -15.59 -12.48 30.84
CA LEU A 12 -15.81 -13.17 29.57
C LEU A 12 -15.73 -12.20 28.38
N SER A 13 -16.28 -10.99 28.52
CA SER A 13 -16.14 -9.93 27.51
C SER A 13 -14.68 -9.47 27.36
N PHE A 14 -13.96 -9.28 28.46
CA PHE A 14 -12.54 -8.89 28.43
C PHE A 14 -11.66 -9.96 27.77
N LEU A 15 -11.91 -11.24 28.08
CA LEU A 15 -11.23 -12.38 27.45
C LEU A 15 -11.57 -12.49 25.97
N TYR A 16 -12.81 -12.23 25.57
CA TYR A 16 -13.24 -12.21 24.18
C TYR A 16 -12.54 -11.09 23.37
N PHE A 17 -12.48 -9.86 23.91
CA PHE A 17 -11.75 -8.76 23.27
C PHE A 17 -10.23 -9.03 23.23
N ALA A 18 -9.64 -9.58 24.29
CA ALA A 18 -8.23 -9.98 24.34
C ALA A 18 -7.89 -11.11 23.35
N LEU A 19 -8.83 -12.02 23.08
CA LEU A 19 -8.69 -13.09 22.09
C LEU A 19 -8.89 -12.60 20.64
N LEU A 20 -9.64 -11.51 20.43
CA LEU A 20 -9.84 -10.89 19.11
C LEU A 20 -8.68 -9.94 18.71
N LEU A 21 -8.01 -9.33 19.67
CA LEU A 21 -6.84 -8.45 19.47
C LEU A 21 -5.67 -9.06 18.66
N PRO A 22 -5.28 -10.34 18.83
CA PRO A 22 -4.20 -10.94 18.02
C PRO A 22 -4.58 -11.23 16.57
N LEU A 23 -5.86 -11.22 16.20
CA LEU A 23 -6.28 -11.44 14.80
C LEU A 23 -6.03 -10.19 13.92
N ALA A 24 -5.84 -9.02 14.53
CA ALA A 24 -5.67 -7.74 13.84
C ALA A 24 -4.23 -7.47 13.35
N LYS A 25 -3.28 -8.41 13.51
CA LYS A 25 -1.84 -8.14 13.30
C LYS A 25 -1.22 -8.67 12.00
N ALA A 26 -1.99 -9.18 11.04
CA ALA A 26 -1.40 -9.88 9.90
C ALA A 26 -1.98 -9.47 8.53
N THR A 27 -2.04 -8.17 8.24
CA THR A 27 -2.34 -7.70 6.88
C THR A 27 -1.30 -6.72 6.34
N PHE A 28 -0.03 -6.83 6.77
CA PHE A 28 1.06 -6.19 6.01
C PHE A 28 1.27 -7.02 4.75
N ARG A 29 0.78 -6.51 3.62
CA ARG A 29 0.93 -7.17 2.33
C ARG A 29 2.03 -6.45 1.57
N GLU A 30 3.17 -7.11 1.38
CA GLU A 30 4.18 -6.61 0.45
C GLU A 30 3.56 -6.55 -0.94
N GLN A 31 3.46 -5.34 -1.51
CA GLN A 31 2.92 -5.12 -2.84
C GLN A 31 4.06 -4.69 -3.76
N SER A 32 4.36 -5.52 -4.76
CA SER A 32 5.39 -5.23 -5.77
C SER A 32 4.74 -5.02 -7.14
N VAL A 33 5.11 -3.94 -7.84
CA VAL A 33 4.55 -3.59 -9.15
C VAL A 33 5.68 -3.35 -10.16
N ALA A 34 5.42 -3.72 -11.42
CA ALA A 34 6.29 -3.41 -12.55
C ALA A 34 5.45 -2.85 -13.71
N VAL A 35 5.85 -1.69 -14.22
CA VAL A 35 5.18 -1.01 -15.34
C VAL A 35 6.16 -0.87 -16.50
N LYS A 36 5.72 -1.29 -17.69
CA LYS A 36 6.46 -1.14 -18.94
C LYS A 36 5.61 -0.39 -19.95
N GLY A 37 6.19 0.63 -20.58
CA GLY A 37 5.45 1.49 -21.52
C GLY A 37 6.36 2.22 -22.50
N ILE A 38 5.75 3.11 -23.28
CA ILE A 38 6.46 3.97 -24.24
C ILE A 38 5.93 5.39 -24.14
N VAL A 39 6.83 6.36 -23.97
CA VAL A 39 6.47 7.79 -23.85
C VAL A 39 6.40 8.42 -25.24
N ASN A 40 5.23 8.99 -25.55
CA ASN A 40 4.95 9.64 -26.83
C ASN A 40 4.41 11.06 -26.61
N CYS A 41 4.85 12.01 -27.42
CA CYS A 41 4.22 13.32 -27.58
C CYS A 41 3.70 13.44 -29.01
N ARG A 42 2.36 13.41 -29.20
CA ARG A 42 1.71 13.51 -30.52
C ARG A 42 2.26 12.54 -31.57
N GLY A 43 2.52 11.30 -31.15
CA GLY A 43 3.07 10.24 -32.02
C GLY A 43 4.60 10.22 -32.14
N VAL A 44 5.31 11.21 -31.58
CA VAL A 44 6.77 11.27 -31.58
C VAL A 44 7.31 10.65 -30.28
N ARG A 45 8.22 9.67 -30.39
CA ARG A 45 8.89 9.04 -29.25
C ARG A 45 9.66 10.08 -28.43
N GLN A 46 9.63 9.95 -27.10
CA GLN A 46 10.33 10.85 -26.19
C GLN A 46 11.51 10.12 -25.53
N PRO A 47 12.67 10.03 -26.19
CA PRO A 47 13.87 9.50 -25.56
C PRO A 47 14.32 10.40 -24.41
N GLY A 48 14.87 9.81 -23.34
CA GLY A 48 15.35 10.57 -22.20
C GLY A 48 14.25 11.11 -21.28
N ALA A 49 12.97 10.77 -21.52
CA ALA A 49 11.88 11.14 -20.63
C ALA A 49 12.08 10.51 -19.24
N PHE A 50 12.00 11.33 -18.19
CA PHE A 50 12.06 10.88 -16.81
C PHE A 50 10.67 10.43 -16.34
N VAL A 51 10.58 9.19 -15.86
CA VAL A 51 9.33 8.54 -15.44
C VAL A 51 9.44 8.17 -13.97
N GLN A 52 8.40 8.48 -13.20
CA GLN A 52 8.27 8.12 -11.79
C GLN A 52 7.01 7.28 -11.59
N LEU A 53 7.12 6.28 -10.72
CA LEU A 53 6.01 5.45 -10.25
C LEU A 53 5.71 5.85 -8.81
N TYR A 54 4.49 6.32 -8.58
CA TYR A 54 3.98 6.68 -7.26
C TYR A 54 2.87 5.70 -6.86
N ASP A 55 2.79 5.39 -5.57
CA ASP A 55 1.55 4.85 -4.99
C ASP A 55 0.60 6.02 -4.69
N GLU A 56 -0.67 5.87 -5.05
CA GLU A 56 -1.67 6.91 -4.84
C GLU A 56 -2.59 6.47 -3.71
N ASP A 57 -2.43 7.10 -2.55
CA ASP A 57 -3.25 6.77 -1.40
C ASP A 57 -4.60 7.45 -1.44
N SER A 58 -5.64 6.65 -1.26
CA SER A 58 -7.03 7.12 -1.32
C SER A 58 -7.42 8.00 -0.13
N ILE A 59 -6.55 8.11 0.90
CA ILE A 59 -6.85 8.75 2.19
C ILE A 59 -5.94 9.97 2.40
N PRO A 60 -6.37 11.17 2.01
CA PRO A 60 -5.52 12.37 1.94
C PRO A 60 -5.09 12.97 3.30
N LEU A 61 -5.40 12.33 4.42
CA LEU A 61 -5.16 12.88 5.77
C LEU A 61 -3.97 12.25 6.50
N PHE A 62 -3.40 11.15 6.00
CA PHE A 62 -2.35 10.43 6.74
C PHE A 62 -1.21 9.87 5.89
N ASP A 63 -1.33 9.85 4.56
CA ASP A 63 -0.24 9.38 3.70
C ASP A 63 0.06 10.35 2.55
N SER A 64 1.32 10.46 2.19
CA SER A 64 1.80 11.27 1.08
C SER A 64 2.25 10.35 -0.04
N ASP A 65 1.73 10.52 -1.26
CA ASP A 65 2.03 9.68 -2.42
C ASP A 65 3.49 9.18 -2.44
N ASP A 66 3.67 7.87 -2.26
CA ASP A 66 4.98 7.27 -2.07
C ASP A 66 5.69 7.06 -3.39
N LEU A 67 6.92 7.59 -3.53
CA LEU A 67 7.75 7.33 -4.70
C LEU A 67 8.29 5.89 -4.66
N LEU A 68 7.69 5.01 -5.44
CA LEU A 68 8.06 3.60 -5.51
C LEU A 68 9.28 3.33 -6.41
N GLY A 69 9.51 4.17 -7.41
CA GLY A 69 10.64 4.00 -8.32
C GLY A 69 10.70 5.04 -9.44
N SER A 70 11.86 5.15 -10.07
CA SER A 70 12.05 6.04 -11.23
C SER A 70 12.96 5.43 -12.28
N VAL A 71 12.80 5.87 -13.52
CA VAL A 71 13.62 5.42 -14.66
C VAL A 71 13.63 6.50 -15.75
N THR A 72 14.69 6.51 -16.54
CA THR A 72 14.76 7.31 -17.77
C THR A 72 14.46 6.42 -18.98
N ALA A 73 13.57 6.87 -19.86
CA ALA A 73 13.21 6.15 -21.07
C ALA A 73 14.41 6.02 -22.03
N ASP A 74 14.51 4.86 -22.71
CA ASP A 74 15.57 4.56 -23.66
C ASP A 74 15.50 5.42 -24.93
N GLU A 75 16.43 5.23 -25.86
CA GLU A 75 16.49 5.96 -27.14
C GLU A 75 15.24 5.78 -28.02
N ARG A 76 14.40 4.78 -27.74
CA ARG A 76 13.12 4.51 -28.42
C ARG A 76 11.93 5.05 -27.62
N GLY A 77 12.17 5.72 -26.50
CA GLY A 77 11.16 6.22 -25.56
C GLY A 77 10.53 5.12 -24.70
N ILE A 78 11.11 3.91 -24.65
CA ILE A 78 10.59 2.76 -23.89
C ILE A 78 11.11 2.85 -22.45
N PHE A 79 10.24 2.57 -21.48
CA PHE A 79 10.61 2.52 -20.07
C PHE A 79 10.10 1.24 -19.40
N CYS A 80 10.78 0.83 -18.33
CA CYS A 80 10.39 -0.26 -17.45
C CYS A 80 10.76 0.14 -16.02
N VAL A 81 9.77 0.49 -15.19
CA VAL A 81 9.94 0.89 -13.80
C VAL A 81 9.38 -0.18 -12.87
N ARG A 82 10.06 -0.41 -11.75
CA ARG A 82 9.65 -1.33 -10.70
C ARG A 82 9.60 -0.58 -9.39
N GLY A 83 8.67 -0.96 -8.54
CA GLY A 83 8.51 -0.40 -7.21
C GLY A 83 7.89 -1.43 -6.28
N ALA A 84 8.12 -1.25 -4.98
CA ALA A 84 7.49 -2.05 -3.95
C ALA A 84 7.22 -1.14 -2.74
N THR A 85 6.07 -1.34 -2.10
CA THR A 85 5.74 -0.70 -0.82
C THR A 85 5.32 -1.77 0.20
N THR A 86 5.40 -1.37 1.46
CA THR A 86 4.91 -2.13 2.62
C THR A 86 4.08 -1.20 3.48
N GLU A 87 2.76 -1.36 3.40
CA GLU A 87 1.75 -0.68 4.22
C GLU A 87 0.93 -1.68 5.03
#